data_AF-A0A354GXY8-F1
#
_entry.id   AF-A0A354GXY8-F1
#
_cell.length_a   1.000
_cell.length_b   1.000
_cell.length_c   1.000
_cell.angle_alpha   90.00
_cell.angle_beta   90.00
_cell.angle_gamma   90.00
#
_symmetry.space_group_name_H-M   'P 1'
#
loop_
_entity.id
_entity.type
_entity.pdbx_description
1 polymer ?
#
loop_
_entity_poly.entity_id
_entity_poly.type
_entity_poly.pdbx_seq_one_letter_code
_entity_poly.pdbx_strand_id
1 'polypeptide(L)'
;MYLKSLLSVLAALALLAADAPADAPAKVDAAGVPNLIRLSDHIYQGAMPQGDAGFASLEKLGVTTVISVDGARPDLEDAHKHGIRYVHLPMGYDGMTREQALRVAKAVRDLPGPVYIHCHKGTMRGPTAAAVAHLFLDDHCTVDQALEGMTLAGFDPHYINLWAAPKELKRPTTKELDEVSGVFLESAPPPGLTDFMVHVNATFEDLQAIRKAEWKAPKDKPDLDPPHEALQLVEHFKELQRLPKTAERPEDFRAKLADALDKAQQFEDVLRVTKAKAFSAPAAEEAHKRMDAACLSCHAVYRDAPAKKKDR
;
A
#
# COMPACT_ATOMS: atom_id res chain seq x y z
N MET A 1 -36.37 71.64 9.83
CA MET A 1 -36.69 70.36 10.49
C MET A 1 -35.74 69.30 9.95
N TYR A 2 -35.02 68.66 10.87
CA TYR A 2 -34.05 67.58 10.69
C TYR A 2 -34.65 66.33 10.03
N LEU A 3 -33.85 65.58 9.25
CA LEU A 3 -33.64 64.11 9.35
C LEU A 3 -32.63 63.67 8.26
N LYS A 4 -31.38 63.35 8.62
CA LYS A 4 -30.84 61.99 8.88
C LYS A 4 -30.90 61.08 7.64
N SER A 5 -29.76 60.72 7.06
CA SER A 5 -29.14 59.38 7.08
C SER A 5 -28.83 59.03 5.61
N LEU A 6 -27.82 58.30 5.18
CA LEU A 6 -26.83 57.44 5.84
C LEU A 6 -25.69 57.27 4.82
N LEU A 7 -24.44 57.49 5.25
CA LEU A 7 -23.24 57.05 4.53
C LEU A 7 -23.32 55.53 4.31
N SER A 8 -23.15 55.09 3.07
CA SER A 8 -22.90 53.68 2.74
C SER A 8 -21.47 53.57 2.21
N VAL A 9 -20.51 53.39 3.13
CA VAL A 9 -19.13 53.01 2.80
C VAL A 9 -19.16 51.52 2.47
N LEU A 10 -19.14 51.18 1.19
CA LEU A 10 -18.88 49.82 0.72
C LEU A 10 -17.37 49.60 0.73
N ALA A 11 -16.88 49.01 1.82
CA ALA A 11 -15.53 48.46 1.89
C ALA A 11 -15.47 47.20 1.01
N ALA A 12 -14.79 47.31 -0.13
CA ALA A 12 -14.40 46.15 -0.92
C ALA A 12 -13.28 45.41 -0.18
N LEU A 13 -13.64 44.35 0.55
CA LEU A 13 -12.67 43.39 1.06
C LEU A 13 -12.26 42.51 -0.14
N ALA A 14 -11.20 42.90 -0.84
CA ALA A 14 -10.53 42.03 -1.78
C ALA A 14 -9.89 40.89 -0.97
N LEU A 15 -10.52 39.72 -1.02
CA LEU A 15 -9.94 38.48 -0.55
C LEU A 15 -8.71 38.20 -1.42
N LEU A 16 -7.50 38.47 -0.91
CA LEU A 16 -6.30 37.85 -1.47
C LEU A 16 -6.45 36.35 -1.22
N ALA A 17 -6.84 35.61 -2.26
CA ALA A 17 -6.51 34.21 -2.33
C ALA A 17 -4.98 34.14 -2.31
N ALA A 18 -4.42 33.68 -1.18
CA ALA A 18 -3.04 33.28 -1.15
C ALA A 18 -2.89 32.14 -2.16
N ASP A 19 -2.14 32.36 -3.24
CA ASP A 19 -1.69 31.27 -4.11
C ASP A 19 -1.00 30.25 -3.21
N ALA A 20 -1.58 29.04 -3.13
CA ALA A 20 -0.88 27.91 -2.57
C ALA A 20 0.42 27.72 -3.36
N PRO A 21 1.56 27.39 -2.71
CA PRO A 21 2.79 27.14 -3.44
C PRO A 21 2.55 26.06 -4.50
N ALA A 22 3.02 26.31 -5.73
CA ALA A 22 2.78 25.47 -6.90
C ALA A 22 3.27 24.01 -6.75
N ASP A 23 4.05 23.72 -5.70
CA ASP A 23 4.71 22.45 -5.41
C ASP A 23 4.12 21.69 -4.21
N ALA A 24 2.93 22.06 -3.72
CA ALA A 24 2.27 21.32 -2.64
C ALA A 24 1.61 20.01 -3.15
N PRO A 25 1.68 18.90 -2.41
CA PRO A 25 0.95 17.68 -2.73
C PRO A 25 -0.55 17.92 -2.89
N ALA A 26 -1.14 17.41 -3.96
CA ALA A 26 -2.57 17.63 -4.26
C ALA A 26 -3.26 16.34 -4.71
N LYS A 27 -4.49 16.11 -4.21
CA LYS A 27 -5.34 15.03 -4.72
C LYS A 27 -5.78 15.34 -6.15
N VAL A 28 -5.81 14.31 -6.98
CA VAL A 28 -6.29 14.36 -8.35
C VAL A 28 -7.32 13.26 -8.53
N ASP A 29 -8.44 13.58 -9.16
CA ASP A 29 -9.47 12.58 -9.45
C ASP A 29 -9.25 12.01 -10.85
N ALA A 30 -9.13 10.69 -10.94
CA ALA A 30 -9.03 9.97 -12.20
C ALA A 30 -9.74 8.61 -12.09
N ALA A 31 -10.55 8.27 -13.10
CA ALA A 31 -11.35 7.06 -13.08
C ALA A 31 -10.46 5.82 -13.01
N GLY A 32 -10.76 4.89 -12.09
CA GLY A 32 -9.99 3.67 -11.93
C GLY A 32 -8.59 3.86 -11.31
N VAL A 33 -8.26 5.04 -10.78
CA VAL A 33 -6.99 5.30 -10.08
C VAL A 33 -7.27 5.83 -8.67
N PRO A 34 -7.56 4.94 -7.70
CA PRO A 34 -7.91 5.36 -6.35
C PRO A 34 -6.74 6.04 -5.63
N ASN A 35 -7.06 6.98 -4.74
CA ASN A 35 -6.09 7.70 -3.91
C ASN A 35 -4.96 8.39 -4.70
N LEU A 36 -5.26 8.87 -5.91
CA LEU A 36 -4.30 9.55 -6.76
C LEU A 36 -3.92 10.92 -6.19
N ILE A 37 -2.61 11.13 -6.02
CA ILE A 37 -2.01 12.35 -5.52
C ILE A 37 -0.84 12.73 -6.44
N ARG A 38 -0.81 14.00 -6.85
CA ARG A 38 0.34 14.60 -7.51
C ARG A 38 1.26 15.18 -6.44
N LEU A 39 2.51 14.71 -6.39
CA LEU A 39 3.55 15.25 -5.49
C LEU A 39 4.35 16.36 -6.16
N SER A 40 4.58 16.24 -7.47
CA SER A 40 5.20 17.23 -8.33
C SER A 40 4.72 17.04 -9.77
N ASP A 41 5.16 17.88 -10.70
CA ASP A 41 4.84 17.72 -12.13
C ASP A 41 5.34 16.38 -12.71
N HIS A 42 6.35 15.77 -12.09
CA HIS A 42 6.95 14.51 -12.57
C HIS A 42 6.53 13.28 -11.77
N ILE A 43 5.98 13.44 -10.56
CA ILE A 43 5.71 12.30 -9.65
C ILE A 43 4.25 12.31 -9.22
N TYR A 44 3.56 11.23 -9.56
CA TYR A 44 2.25 10.86 -9.03
C TYR A 44 2.37 9.64 -8.13
N GLN A 45 1.43 9.50 -7.20
CA GLN A 45 1.30 8.33 -6.35
C GLN A 45 -0.15 7.96 -6.08
N GLY A 46 -0.42 6.69 -5.76
CA GLY A 46 -1.77 6.24 -5.43
C GLY A 46 -1.90 4.72 -5.28
N ALA A 47 -3.12 4.21 -5.43
CA ALA A 47 -3.44 2.80 -5.35
C ALA A 47 -3.17 2.06 -6.68
N MET A 48 -3.30 0.74 -6.67
CA MET A 48 -3.21 -0.04 -7.90
C MET A 48 -4.25 0.45 -8.94
N PRO A 49 -3.85 0.72 -10.19
CA PRO A 49 -4.78 1.05 -11.26
C PRO A 49 -5.78 -0.10 -11.48
N GLN A 50 -7.04 0.24 -11.71
CA GLN A 50 -8.13 -0.73 -11.84
C GLN A 50 -8.41 -1.03 -13.30
N GLY A 51 -7.76 -2.08 -13.80
CA GLY A 51 -7.85 -2.57 -15.18
C GLY A 51 -7.61 -1.47 -16.22
N ASP A 52 -8.07 -1.73 -17.45
CA ASP A 52 -7.98 -0.82 -18.61
C ASP A 52 -8.35 0.63 -18.30
N ALA A 53 -9.44 0.86 -17.56
CA ALA A 53 -9.89 2.21 -17.23
C ALA A 53 -8.88 2.99 -16.37
N GLY A 54 -8.20 2.31 -15.44
CA GLY A 54 -7.14 2.89 -14.62
C GLY A 54 -5.93 3.30 -15.46
N PHE A 55 -5.46 2.41 -16.34
CA PHE A 55 -4.31 2.70 -17.21
C PHE A 55 -4.63 3.77 -18.27
N ALA A 56 -5.83 3.77 -18.84
CA ALA A 56 -6.31 4.83 -19.73
C ALA A 56 -6.32 6.22 -19.05
N SER A 57 -6.64 6.26 -17.76
CA SER A 57 -6.57 7.49 -16.96
C SER A 57 -5.13 7.95 -16.73
N LEU A 58 -4.21 7.02 -16.46
CA LEU A 58 -2.79 7.33 -16.33
C LEU A 58 -2.19 7.85 -17.65
N GLU A 59 -2.54 7.24 -18.79
CA GLU A 59 -2.13 7.71 -20.12
C GLU A 59 -2.61 9.16 -20.36
N LYS A 60 -3.86 9.49 -20.01
CA LYS A 60 -4.40 10.86 -20.14
C LYS A 60 -3.68 11.88 -19.26
N LEU A 61 -3.11 11.44 -18.14
CA LEU A 61 -2.26 12.27 -17.28
C LEU A 61 -0.83 12.39 -17.82
N GLY A 62 -0.52 11.74 -18.94
CA GLY A 62 0.80 11.72 -19.56
C GLY A 62 1.78 10.76 -18.89
N VAL A 63 1.33 9.91 -17.96
CA VAL A 63 2.20 8.96 -17.27
C VAL A 63 2.75 7.96 -18.29
N THR A 64 4.08 7.84 -18.34
CA THR A 64 4.77 6.91 -19.25
C THR A 64 5.43 5.75 -18.51
N THR A 65 5.63 5.87 -17.20
CA THR A 65 6.18 4.81 -16.35
C THR A 65 5.35 4.62 -15.08
N VAL A 66 5.03 3.35 -14.78
CA VAL A 66 4.44 2.93 -13.51
C VAL A 66 5.48 2.15 -12.71
N ILE A 67 5.65 2.50 -11.44
CA ILE A 67 6.47 1.77 -10.47
C ILE A 67 5.55 1.18 -9.40
N SER A 68 5.42 -0.16 -9.38
CA SER A 68 4.79 -0.87 -8.26
C SER A 68 5.83 -1.19 -7.21
N VAL A 69 5.54 -0.78 -5.97
CA VAL A 69 6.26 -1.25 -4.78
C VAL A 69 5.45 -2.27 -3.98
N ASP A 70 4.34 -2.73 -4.55
CA ASP A 70 3.56 -3.84 -4.00
C ASP A 70 4.30 -5.17 -4.14
N GLY A 71 3.88 -6.21 -3.42
CA GLY A 71 4.33 -7.58 -3.63
C GLY A 71 3.49 -8.33 -4.67
N ALA A 72 2.30 -7.81 -5.00
CA ALA A 72 1.42 -8.40 -5.99
C ALA A 72 2.02 -8.33 -7.40
N ARG A 73 1.71 -9.34 -8.22
CA ARG A 73 2.13 -9.35 -9.62
C ARG A 73 1.48 -8.17 -10.36
N PRO A 74 2.27 -7.38 -11.11
CA PRO A 74 1.74 -6.32 -11.96
C PRO A 74 0.76 -6.81 -13.00
N ASP A 75 -0.20 -5.95 -13.33
CA ASP A 75 -1.04 -6.07 -14.52
C ASP A 75 -0.28 -5.52 -15.73
N LEU A 76 0.45 -6.40 -16.40
CA LEU A 76 1.27 -6.04 -17.55
C LEU A 76 0.46 -5.93 -18.84
N GLU A 77 -0.67 -6.65 -18.94
CA GLU A 77 -1.50 -6.66 -20.15
C GLU A 77 -2.11 -5.28 -20.38
N ASP A 78 -2.80 -4.73 -19.37
CA ASP A 78 -3.41 -3.41 -19.50
C ASP A 78 -2.33 -2.31 -19.57
N ALA A 79 -1.22 -2.43 -18.84
CA ALA A 79 -0.12 -1.48 -18.95
C ALA A 79 0.47 -1.41 -20.36
N HIS A 80 0.76 -2.56 -20.98
CA HIS A 80 1.33 -2.63 -22.33
C HIS A 80 0.35 -2.12 -23.38
N LYS A 81 -0.95 -2.37 -23.21
CA LYS A 81 -2.02 -1.85 -24.08
C LYS A 81 -2.01 -0.32 -24.16
N HIS A 82 -1.68 0.36 -23.07
CA HIS A 82 -1.57 1.82 -22.99
C HIS A 82 -0.15 2.36 -23.25
N GLY A 83 0.80 1.51 -23.67
CA GLY A 83 2.18 1.93 -23.93
C GLY A 83 2.93 2.39 -22.67
N ILE A 84 2.46 2.00 -21.49
CA ILE A 84 3.04 2.40 -20.21
C ILE A 84 4.11 1.38 -19.83
N ARG A 85 5.32 1.86 -19.54
CA ARG A 85 6.39 1.01 -19.00
C ARG A 85 6.07 0.63 -17.57
N TYR A 86 6.18 -0.65 -17.24
CA TYR A 86 6.00 -1.12 -15.87
C TYR A 86 7.32 -1.48 -15.20
N VAL A 87 7.46 -1.14 -13.92
CA VAL A 87 8.62 -1.49 -13.08
C VAL A 87 8.13 -2.04 -11.75
N HIS A 88 8.61 -3.21 -11.36
CA HIS A 88 8.24 -3.87 -10.11
C HIS A 88 9.42 -3.89 -9.13
N LEU A 89 9.30 -3.09 -8.06
CA LEU A 89 10.30 -2.91 -7.00
C LEU A 89 9.65 -3.19 -5.63
N PRO A 90 9.30 -4.46 -5.35
CA PRO A 90 8.54 -4.80 -4.14
C PRO A 90 9.28 -4.38 -2.88
N MET A 91 8.54 -3.79 -1.95
CA MET A 91 9.02 -3.49 -0.60
C MET A 91 8.06 -4.02 0.47
N GLY A 92 8.62 -4.28 1.65
CA GLY A 92 7.87 -4.72 2.82
C GLY A 92 7.23 -3.56 3.59
N TYR A 93 6.42 -3.91 4.59
CA TYR A 93 5.82 -2.94 5.52
C TYR A 93 6.76 -2.59 6.69
N ASP A 94 7.88 -3.28 6.79
CA ASP A 94 8.87 -3.17 7.84
C ASP A 94 9.85 -2.01 7.67
N GLY A 95 9.72 -1.22 6.61
CA GLY A 95 10.52 -0.03 6.34
C GLY A 95 11.00 0.02 4.89
N MET A 96 11.72 1.09 4.57
CA MET A 96 12.39 1.24 3.28
C MET A 96 13.90 1.20 3.49
N THR A 97 14.56 0.20 2.93
CA THR A 97 16.03 0.12 2.98
C THR A 97 16.66 1.20 2.10
N ARG A 98 17.92 1.55 2.38
CA ARG A 98 18.69 2.48 1.54
C ARG A 98 18.77 1.98 0.09
N GLU A 99 19.00 0.69 -0.12
CA GLU A 99 19.05 0.09 -1.47
C GLU A 99 17.72 0.27 -2.21
N GLN A 100 16.59 -0.03 -1.57
CA GLN A 100 15.26 0.18 -2.18
C GLN A 100 15.03 1.65 -2.50
N ALA A 101 15.37 2.57 -1.59
CA ALA A 101 15.25 4.01 -1.81
C ALA A 101 16.06 4.48 -3.02
N LEU A 102 17.30 4.02 -3.13
CA LEU A 102 18.16 4.30 -4.27
C LEU A 102 17.61 3.72 -5.58
N ARG A 103 17.07 2.50 -5.57
CA ARG A 103 16.48 1.88 -6.78
C ARG A 103 15.23 2.61 -7.26
N VAL A 104 14.34 3.00 -6.34
CA VAL A 104 13.14 3.78 -6.71
C VAL A 104 13.55 5.15 -7.23
N ALA A 105 14.44 5.87 -6.54
CA ALA A 105 14.92 7.17 -6.99
C ALA A 105 15.64 7.09 -8.35
N LYS A 106 16.45 6.06 -8.59
CA LYS A 106 17.08 5.84 -9.90
C LYS A 106 16.03 5.60 -10.99
N ALA A 107 15.01 4.78 -10.72
CA ALA A 107 13.94 4.54 -11.68
C ALA A 107 13.19 5.84 -12.03
N VAL A 108 12.84 6.66 -11.03
CA VAL A 108 12.16 7.94 -11.26
C VAL A 108 13.04 8.93 -12.04
N ARG A 109 14.36 8.93 -11.79
CA ARG A 109 15.34 9.81 -12.45
C ARG A 109 15.62 9.40 -13.90
N ASP A 110 15.81 8.11 -14.15
CA ASP A 110 16.38 7.60 -15.42
C ASP A 110 15.31 7.14 -16.41
N LEU A 111 14.08 6.88 -15.98
CA LEU A 111 12.99 6.41 -16.83
C LEU A 111 12.14 7.55 -17.39
N PRO A 112 11.47 7.36 -18.54
CA PRO A 112 10.51 8.33 -19.05
C PRO A 112 9.43 8.62 -18.01
N GLY A 113 9.07 9.89 -17.84
CA GLY A 113 7.96 10.30 -16.98
C GLY A 113 6.94 11.19 -17.69
N PRO A 114 5.96 11.74 -16.95
CA PRO A 114 5.75 11.59 -15.50
C PRO A 114 5.60 10.14 -15.02
N VAL A 115 6.00 9.90 -13.77
CA VAL A 115 6.04 8.56 -13.16
C VAL A 115 4.91 8.41 -12.14
N TYR A 116 4.23 7.27 -12.16
CA TYR A 116 3.22 6.90 -11.17
C TYR A 116 3.75 5.79 -10.24
N ILE A 117 3.81 6.06 -8.94
CA ILE A 117 4.30 5.11 -7.93
C ILE A 117 3.13 4.60 -7.10
N HIS A 118 2.93 3.29 -7.01
CA HIS A 118 1.81 2.73 -6.27
C HIS A 118 2.17 1.53 -5.41
N CYS A 119 1.29 1.23 -4.45
CA CYS A 119 1.18 -0.08 -3.83
C CYS A 119 -0.27 -0.57 -3.97
N HIS A 120 -0.71 -1.52 -3.13
CA HIS A 120 -2.07 -2.03 -3.19
C HIS A 120 -3.14 -0.93 -3.03
N LYS A 121 -3.15 -0.26 -1.85
CA LYS A 121 -4.14 0.77 -1.49
C LYS A 121 -3.65 2.20 -1.66
N GLY A 122 -2.37 2.38 -1.94
CA GLY A 122 -1.76 3.71 -2.07
C GLY A 122 -1.69 4.48 -0.77
N THR A 123 -1.69 3.83 0.40
CA THR A 123 -1.70 4.51 1.71
C THR A 123 -0.42 4.33 2.51
N MET A 124 0.33 3.25 2.26
CA MET A 124 1.54 2.92 3.05
C MET A 124 2.81 2.94 2.20
N ARG A 125 3.23 1.78 1.67
CA ARG A 125 4.48 1.58 0.91
C ARG A 125 4.62 2.54 -0.29
N GLY A 126 3.54 2.71 -1.07
CA GLY A 126 3.49 3.61 -2.22
C GLY A 126 3.83 5.05 -1.84
N PRO A 127 3.06 5.69 -0.94
CA PRO A 127 3.38 7.02 -0.42
C PRO A 127 4.79 7.14 0.16
N THR A 128 5.27 6.16 0.94
CA THR A 128 6.66 6.19 1.45
C THR A 128 7.68 6.22 0.32
N ALA A 129 7.55 5.33 -0.66
CA ALA A 129 8.47 5.25 -1.79
C ALA A 129 8.44 6.52 -2.64
N ALA A 130 7.25 7.06 -2.91
CA ALA A 130 7.06 8.27 -3.67
C ALA A 130 7.62 9.51 -2.97
N ALA A 131 7.35 9.64 -1.66
CA ALA A 131 7.85 10.73 -0.84
C ALA A 131 9.39 10.72 -0.74
N VAL A 132 9.99 9.55 -0.53
CA VAL A 132 11.46 9.41 -0.50
C VAL A 132 12.08 9.69 -1.87
N ALA A 133 11.47 9.22 -2.97
CA ALA A 133 11.95 9.51 -4.31
C ALA A 133 11.88 11.01 -4.65
N HIS A 134 10.76 11.66 -4.32
CA HIS A 134 10.61 13.11 -4.49
C HIS A 134 11.66 13.86 -3.67
N LEU A 135 11.80 13.54 -2.38
CA LEU A 135 12.81 14.12 -1.50
C LEU A 135 14.24 13.94 -2.02
N PHE A 136 14.54 12.80 -2.64
CA PHE A 136 15.87 12.50 -3.17
C PHE A 136 16.22 13.25 -4.44
N LEU A 137 15.23 13.55 -5.28
CA LEU A 137 15.42 14.08 -6.63
C LEU A 137 15.14 15.57 -6.76
N ASP A 138 14.41 16.14 -5.82
CA ASP A 138 14.06 17.56 -5.79
C ASP A 138 14.74 18.23 -4.59
N ASP A 139 15.66 19.15 -4.86
CA ASP A 139 16.41 19.85 -3.81
C ASP A 139 15.53 20.77 -2.96
N HIS A 140 14.38 21.20 -3.48
CA HIS A 140 13.40 22.03 -2.80
C HIS A 140 12.41 21.23 -1.97
N CYS A 141 12.27 19.93 -2.23
CA CYS A 141 11.43 19.06 -1.44
C CYS A 141 12.01 18.90 -0.02
N THR A 142 11.24 19.32 0.97
CA THR A 142 11.56 19.18 2.39
C THR A 142 10.99 17.89 2.96
N VAL A 143 11.52 17.47 4.10
CA VAL A 143 10.98 16.33 4.86
C VAL A 143 9.51 16.56 5.25
N ASP A 144 9.13 17.79 5.57
CA ASP A 144 7.75 18.11 5.95
C ASP A 144 6.79 17.98 4.77
N GLN A 145 7.18 18.44 3.57
CA GLN A 145 6.40 18.22 2.34
C GLN A 145 6.28 16.74 1.98
N ALA A 146 7.35 15.96 2.14
CA ALA A 146 7.32 14.51 1.94
C ALA A 146 6.29 13.84 2.88
N LEU A 147 6.27 14.23 4.16
CA LEU A 147 5.31 13.73 5.15
C LEU A 147 3.89 14.24 4.93
N GLU A 148 3.72 15.46 4.40
CA GLU A 148 2.42 16.00 3.99
C GLU A 148 1.82 15.15 2.87
N GLY A 149 2.60 14.80 1.84
CA GLY A 149 2.16 13.91 0.77
C GLY A 149 1.74 12.52 1.27
N MET A 150 2.47 11.97 2.24
CA MET A 150 2.10 10.72 2.90
C MET A 150 0.81 10.87 3.71
N THR A 151 0.67 11.95 4.49
CA THR A 151 -0.52 12.22 5.30
C THR A 151 -1.76 12.39 4.43
N LEU A 152 -1.63 13.11 3.30
CA LEU A 152 -2.70 13.32 2.33
C LEU A 152 -3.21 12.00 1.73
N ALA A 153 -2.32 11.00 1.61
CA ALA A 153 -2.63 9.65 1.16
C ALA A 153 -3.35 8.80 2.22
N GLY A 154 -3.56 9.31 3.43
CA GLY A 154 -4.16 8.56 4.54
C GLY A 154 -3.19 7.56 5.18
N PHE A 155 -1.90 7.91 5.25
CA PHE A 155 -0.88 7.06 5.87
C PHE A 155 -1.16 6.83 7.35
N ASP A 156 -1.07 5.57 7.79
CA ASP A 156 -1.19 5.17 9.20
C ASP A 156 0.18 5.20 9.91
N PRO A 157 0.40 6.10 10.88
CA PRO A 157 1.67 6.20 11.61
C PRO A 157 2.08 4.95 12.39
N HIS A 158 1.18 3.95 12.54
CA HIS A 158 1.52 2.65 13.13
C HIS A 158 2.64 1.93 12.38
N TYR A 159 2.79 2.19 11.08
CA TYR A 159 3.90 1.67 10.28
C TYR A 159 5.16 2.52 10.46
N ILE A 160 5.70 2.48 11.68
CA ILE A 160 6.71 3.43 12.17
C ILE A 160 7.96 3.52 11.30
N ASN A 161 8.45 2.41 10.73
CA ASN A 161 9.67 2.41 9.92
C ASN A 161 9.42 3.00 8.53
N LEU A 162 8.20 2.85 8.00
CA LEU A 162 7.79 3.50 6.75
C LEU A 162 7.56 5.00 6.96
N TRP A 163 6.97 5.39 8.10
CA TRP A 163 6.79 6.79 8.48
C TRP A 163 8.11 7.52 8.73
N ALA A 164 9.09 6.83 9.33
CA ALA A 164 10.39 7.40 9.63
C ALA A 164 11.29 7.57 8.40
N ALA A 165 11.00 6.88 7.28
CA ALA A 165 11.90 6.80 6.14
C ALA A 165 12.31 8.18 5.55
N PRO A 166 11.40 9.16 5.32
CA PRO A 166 11.81 10.49 4.85
C PRO A 166 12.72 11.24 5.83
N LYS A 167 12.68 10.94 7.13
CA LYS A 167 13.53 11.55 8.16
C LYS A 167 14.89 10.87 8.28
N GLU A 168 14.91 9.54 8.17
CA GLU A 168 16.11 8.73 8.45
C GLU A 168 17.00 8.53 7.22
N LEU A 169 16.42 8.51 6.02
CA LEU A 169 17.16 8.34 4.78
C LEU A 169 17.74 9.66 4.29
N LYS A 170 19.03 9.66 3.97
CA LYS A 170 19.74 10.85 3.48
C LYS A 170 19.63 10.97 1.96
N ARG A 171 19.49 12.18 1.44
CA ARG A 171 19.55 12.45 -0.01
C ARG A 171 20.84 11.84 -0.60
N PRO A 172 20.76 11.06 -1.69
CA PRO A 172 21.92 10.45 -2.32
C PRO A 172 22.72 11.47 -3.11
N THR A 173 24.01 11.17 -3.26
CA THR A 173 24.84 11.83 -4.28
C THR A 173 24.48 11.29 -5.67
N THR A 174 24.77 12.07 -6.72
CA THR A 174 24.62 11.62 -8.12
C THR A 174 25.40 10.32 -8.36
N LYS A 175 26.62 10.23 -7.82
CA LYS A 175 27.47 9.04 -7.92
C LYS A 175 26.81 7.80 -7.33
N GLU A 176 26.19 7.89 -6.14
CA GLU A 176 25.46 6.76 -5.54
C GLU A 176 24.33 6.27 -6.44
N LEU A 177 23.58 7.18 -7.09
CA LEU A 177 22.50 6.81 -8.02
C LEU A 177 23.02 6.23 -9.34
N ASP A 178 24.20 6.66 -9.79
CA ASP A 178 24.82 6.14 -11.01
C ASP A 178 25.37 4.72 -10.84
N GLU A 179 25.81 4.36 -9.63
CA GLU A 179 26.29 3.02 -9.27
C GLU A 179 25.17 1.99 -9.12
N VAL A 180 23.93 2.44 -8.88
CA VAL A 180 22.77 1.55 -8.77
C VAL A 180 22.44 0.94 -10.13
N SER A 181 22.09 -0.34 -10.17
CA SER A 181 21.75 -1.04 -11.41
C SER A 181 20.59 -0.37 -12.15
N GLY A 182 20.76 -0.13 -13.46
CA GLY A 182 19.71 0.35 -14.35
C GLY A 182 18.76 -0.74 -14.87
N VAL A 183 18.87 -1.97 -14.36
CA VAL A 183 17.97 -3.06 -14.71
C VAL A 183 16.71 -2.99 -13.84
N PHE A 184 15.60 -2.68 -14.49
CA PHE A 184 14.27 -2.62 -13.90
C PHE A 184 13.39 -3.66 -14.54
N LEU A 185 13.01 -4.68 -13.76
CA LEU A 185 12.14 -5.76 -14.22
C LEU A 185 10.68 -5.30 -14.18
N GLU A 186 9.91 -5.68 -15.19
CA GLU A 186 8.46 -5.45 -15.21
C GLU A 186 7.75 -6.31 -14.16
N SER A 187 8.32 -7.47 -13.81
CA SER A 187 7.88 -8.30 -12.70
C SER A 187 9.08 -8.89 -11.97
N ALA A 188 9.36 -8.40 -10.77
CA ALA A 188 10.30 -9.02 -9.85
C ALA A 188 9.64 -10.24 -9.18
N PRO A 189 10.34 -11.38 -9.02
CA PRO A 189 9.83 -12.47 -8.20
C PRO A 189 9.75 -11.97 -6.75
N PRO A 190 8.56 -11.98 -6.12
CA PRO A 190 8.47 -11.61 -4.72
C PRO A 190 9.34 -12.56 -3.88
N PRO A 191 10.03 -12.08 -2.83
CA PRO A 191 10.70 -12.98 -1.91
C PRO A 191 9.64 -13.92 -1.31
N GLY A 192 9.93 -15.23 -1.26
CA GLY A 192 8.91 -16.26 -1.02
C GLY A 192 7.92 -15.99 0.12
N LEU A 193 8.36 -15.46 1.27
CA LEU A 193 7.45 -15.09 2.37
C LEU A 193 6.45 -13.98 1.97
N THR A 194 6.90 -12.96 1.25
CA THR A 194 6.08 -11.83 0.81
C THR A 194 5.01 -12.26 -0.17
N ASP A 195 5.32 -13.18 -1.08
CA ASP A 195 4.36 -13.74 -2.04
C ASP A 195 3.16 -14.36 -1.33
N PHE A 196 3.42 -15.24 -0.35
CA PHE A 196 2.36 -15.83 0.44
C PHE A 196 1.60 -14.80 1.28
N MET A 197 2.25 -13.77 1.81
CA MET A 197 1.55 -12.71 2.54
C MET A 197 0.62 -11.89 1.64
N VAL A 198 0.92 -11.76 0.34
CA VAL A 198 -0.01 -11.15 -0.63
C VAL A 198 -1.25 -12.03 -0.78
N HIS A 199 -1.07 -13.34 -0.95
CA HIS A 199 -2.20 -14.28 -1.06
C HIS A 199 -3.04 -14.36 0.23
N VAL A 200 -2.39 -14.38 1.39
CA VAL A 200 -3.05 -14.29 2.71
C VAL A 200 -3.86 -13.00 2.82
N ASN A 201 -3.31 -11.85 2.42
CA ASN A 201 -4.03 -10.58 2.49
C ASN A 201 -5.26 -10.57 1.56
N ALA A 202 -5.12 -11.03 0.32
CA ALA A 202 -6.24 -11.11 -0.63
C ALA A 202 -7.38 -11.98 -0.07
N THR A 203 -7.04 -13.18 0.39
CA THR A 203 -8.01 -14.09 1.04
C THR A 203 -8.67 -13.46 2.25
N PHE A 204 -7.90 -12.74 3.08
CA PHE A 204 -8.45 -12.07 4.26
C PHE A 204 -9.38 -10.90 3.88
N GLU A 205 -9.10 -10.18 2.80
CA GLU A 205 -10.00 -9.13 2.28
C GLU A 205 -11.32 -9.72 1.77
N ASP A 206 -11.27 -10.86 1.09
CA ASP A 206 -12.46 -11.61 0.68
C ASP A 206 -13.27 -12.09 1.89
N LEU A 207 -12.60 -12.64 2.92
CA LEU A 207 -13.24 -13.01 4.19
C LEU A 207 -13.87 -11.80 4.92
N GLN A 208 -13.27 -10.61 4.82
CA GLN A 208 -13.86 -9.38 5.37
C GLN A 208 -15.08 -8.91 4.56
N ALA A 209 -15.06 -9.08 3.24
CA ALA A 209 -16.22 -8.81 2.39
C ALA A 209 -17.38 -9.77 2.73
N ILE A 210 -17.08 -11.06 2.88
CA ILE A 210 -18.02 -12.11 3.32
C ILE A 210 -18.60 -11.78 4.70
N ARG A 211 -17.76 -11.36 5.65
CA ARG A 211 -18.20 -10.93 6.99
C ARG A 211 -19.17 -9.74 6.92
N LYS A 212 -18.88 -8.73 6.09
CA LYS A 212 -19.78 -7.58 5.86
C LYS A 212 -21.11 -8.01 5.21
N ALA A 213 -21.11 -9.10 4.46
CA ALA A 213 -22.30 -9.74 3.89
C ALA A 213 -22.94 -10.78 4.84
N GLU A 214 -22.71 -10.66 6.16
CA GLU A 214 -23.25 -11.55 7.19
C GLU A 214 -22.89 -13.03 6.99
N TRP A 215 -21.63 -13.28 6.64
CA TRP A 215 -21.07 -14.62 6.41
C TRP A 215 -21.67 -15.35 5.21
N LYS A 216 -22.03 -14.59 4.17
CA LYS A 216 -22.52 -15.08 2.87
C LYS A 216 -21.69 -14.51 1.73
N ALA A 217 -21.84 -15.06 0.53
CA ALA A 217 -21.25 -14.52 -0.69
C ALA A 217 -21.70 -13.05 -0.89
N PRO A 218 -20.78 -12.08 -1.04
CA PRO A 218 -21.11 -10.70 -1.38
C PRO A 218 -21.79 -10.62 -2.76
N LYS A 219 -22.67 -9.62 -2.96
CA LYS A 219 -23.42 -9.48 -4.23
C LYS A 219 -22.53 -9.19 -5.44
N ASP A 220 -21.44 -8.47 -5.22
CA ASP A 220 -20.42 -8.09 -6.19
C ASP A 220 -19.36 -9.19 -6.41
N LYS A 221 -19.37 -10.23 -5.55
CA LYS A 221 -18.49 -11.41 -5.65
C LYS A 221 -19.27 -12.69 -5.35
N PRO A 222 -20.24 -13.08 -6.20
CA PRO A 222 -21.15 -14.19 -5.92
C PRO A 222 -20.46 -15.57 -5.88
N ASP A 223 -19.25 -15.67 -6.43
CA ASP A 223 -18.48 -16.92 -6.49
C ASP A 223 -17.73 -17.23 -5.19
N LEU A 224 -17.65 -16.29 -4.25
CA LEU A 224 -17.00 -16.51 -2.96
C LEU A 224 -17.81 -17.47 -2.08
N ASP A 225 -17.16 -18.54 -1.62
CA ASP A 225 -17.72 -19.49 -0.67
C ASP A 225 -17.04 -19.35 0.71
N PRO A 226 -17.76 -18.96 1.78
CA PRO A 226 -17.16 -18.67 3.09
C PRO A 226 -16.25 -19.77 3.66
N PRO A 227 -16.63 -21.05 3.73
CA PRO A 227 -15.72 -22.09 4.20
C PRO A 227 -14.57 -22.36 3.23
N HIS A 228 -14.74 -22.15 1.92
CA HIS A 228 -13.63 -22.24 0.96
C HIS A 228 -12.57 -21.16 1.18
N GLU A 229 -12.97 -19.89 1.36
CA GLU A 229 -12.01 -18.81 1.60
C GLU A 229 -11.24 -18.99 2.92
N ALA A 230 -11.90 -19.48 3.97
CA ALA A 230 -11.21 -19.82 5.20
C ALA A 230 -10.26 -21.02 5.03
N LEU A 231 -10.60 -21.99 4.18
CA LEU A 231 -9.70 -23.08 3.81
C LEU A 231 -8.48 -22.57 3.02
N GLN A 232 -8.65 -21.63 2.08
CA GLN A 232 -7.51 -21.01 1.38
C GLN A 232 -6.55 -20.36 2.38
N LEU A 233 -7.07 -19.67 3.40
CA LEU A 233 -6.25 -19.08 4.46
C LEU A 233 -5.44 -20.14 5.23
N VAL A 234 -6.05 -21.29 5.54
CA VAL A 234 -5.35 -22.44 6.16
C VAL A 234 -4.23 -22.96 5.25
N GLU A 235 -4.50 -23.17 3.96
CA GLU A 235 -3.51 -23.69 3.02
C GLU A 235 -2.35 -22.71 2.81
N HIS A 236 -2.61 -21.41 2.74
CA HIS A 236 -1.55 -20.40 2.69
C HIS A 236 -0.63 -20.46 3.91
N PHE A 237 -1.15 -20.63 5.12
CA PHE A 237 -0.30 -20.76 6.31
C PHE A 237 0.49 -22.08 6.34
N LYS A 238 -0.09 -23.20 5.87
CA LYS A 238 0.63 -24.48 5.74
C LYS A 238 1.81 -24.36 4.77
N GLU A 239 1.60 -23.74 3.62
CA GLU A 239 2.67 -23.52 2.64
C GLU A 239 3.72 -22.53 3.15
N LEU A 240 3.30 -21.49 3.89
CA LEU A 240 4.24 -20.56 4.51
C LEU A 240 5.21 -21.26 5.47
N GLN A 241 4.72 -22.23 6.25
CA GLN A 241 5.56 -23.02 7.16
C GLN A 241 6.58 -23.91 6.44
N ARG A 242 6.30 -24.30 5.18
CA ARG A 242 7.18 -25.16 4.36
C ARG A 242 8.34 -24.40 3.70
N LEU A 243 8.30 -23.07 3.70
CA LEU A 243 9.37 -22.28 3.08
C LEU A 243 10.70 -22.42 3.85
N PRO A 244 11.84 -22.60 3.15
CA PRO A 244 13.16 -22.61 3.79
C PRO A 244 13.44 -21.34 4.61
N LYS A 245 13.05 -20.17 4.07
CA LYS A 245 13.17 -18.89 4.77
C LYS A 245 12.36 -18.81 6.06
N THR A 246 11.29 -19.57 6.20
CA THR A 246 10.51 -19.65 7.44
C THR A 246 11.24 -20.48 8.49
N ALA A 247 11.93 -21.55 8.07
CA ALA A 247 12.75 -22.36 8.98
C ALA A 247 13.93 -21.57 9.59
N GLU A 248 14.46 -20.58 8.86
CA GLU A 248 15.53 -19.67 9.31
C GLU A 248 15.04 -18.61 10.32
N ARG A 249 13.73 -18.44 10.51
CA ARG A 249 13.18 -17.41 11.41
C ARG A 249 13.30 -17.81 12.89
N PRO A 250 13.32 -16.82 13.81
CA PRO A 250 13.31 -17.08 15.24
C PRO A 250 12.19 -18.03 15.66
N GLU A 251 12.40 -18.78 16.74
CA GLU A 251 11.41 -19.71 17.28
C GLU A 251 10.07 -19.01 17.56
N ASP A 252 10.10 -17.79 18.11
CA ASP A 252 8.90 -17.00 18.35
C ASP A 252 8.12 -16.68 17.05
N PHE A 253 8.80 -16.38 15.94
CA PHE A 253 8.13 -16.20 14.64
C PHE A 253 7.41 -17.48 14.20
N ARG A 254 8.11 -18.62 14.28
CA ARG A 254 7.56 -19.92 13.87
C ARG A 254 6.39 -20.35 14.77
N ALA A 255 6.47 -20.07 16.07
CA ALA A 255 5.40 -20.32 17.02
C ALA A 255 4.15 -19.46 16.73
N LYS A 256 4.33 -18.16 16.47
CA LYS A 256 3.21 -17.27 16.09
C LYS A 256 2.57 -17.67 14.76
N LEU A 257 3.37 -18.14 13.80
CA LEU A 257 2.84 -18.66 12.55
C LEU A 257 2.05 -19.96 12.76
N ALA A 258 2.51 -20.85 13.64
CA ALA A 258 1.75 -22.05 14.00
C ALA A 258 0.44 -21.73 14.72
N ASP A 259 0.43 -20.72 15.60
CA ASP A 259 -0.80 -20.23 16.23
C ASP A 259 -1.77 -19.64 15.19
N ALA A 260 -1.28 -18.85 14.23
CA ALA A 260 -2.09 -18.34 13.13
C ALA A 260 -2.74 -19.47 12.30
N LEU A 261 -2.00 -20.55 12.01
CA LEU A 261 -2.53 -21.73 11.34
C LEU A 261 -3.64 -22.42 12.16
N ASP A 262 -3.43 -22.62 13.46
CA ASP A 262 -4.44 -23.18 14.36
C ASP A 262 -5.72 -22.33 14.39
N LYS A 263 -5.59 -20.99 14.46
CA LYS A 263 -6.73 -20.08 14.43
C LYS A 263 -7.44 -20.05 13.08
N ALA A 264 -6.71 -20.16 11.97
CA ALA A 264 -7.30 -20.31 10.64
C ALA A 264 -8.11 -21.61 10.53
N GLN A 265 -7.60 -22.72 11.06
CA GLN A 265 -8.32 -24.01 11.03
C GLN A 265 -9.60 -23.93 11.87
N GLN A 266 -9.54 -23.33 13.05
CA GLN A 266 -10.73 -23.11 13.88
C GLN A 266 -11.75 -22.20 13.20
N PHE A 267 -11.29 -21.22 12.43
CA PHE A 267 -12.17 -20.33 11.67
C PHE A 267 -12.88 -21.06 10.54
N GLU A 268 -12.13 -21.85 9.76
CA GLU A 268 -12.65 -22.73 8.72
C GLU A 268 -13.69 -23.71 9.29
N ASP A 269 -13.36 -24.42 10.38
CA ASP A 269 -14.25 -25.37 11.04
C ASP A 269 -15.59 -24.74 11.47
N VAL A 270 -15.59 -23.46 11.85
CA VAL A 270 -16.79 -22.73 12.28
C VAL A 270 -17.65 -22.31 11.10
N LEU A 271 -17.04 -21.95 9.96
CA LEU A 271 -17.78 -21.61 8.75
C LEU A 271 -18.30 -22.86 8.03
N ARG A 272 -17.65 -24.01 8.18
CA ARG A 272 -18.08 -25.26 7.56
C ARG A 272 -19.36 -25.82 8.21
N VAL A 273 -20.44 -25.81 7.44
CA VAL A 273 -21.68 -26.51 7.80
C VAL A 273 -21.56 -27.98 7.45
N THR A 274 -21.92 -28.85 8.40
CA THR A 274 -21.99 -30.30 8.20
C THR A 274 -23.33 -30.82 8.69
N LYS A 275 -23.65 -32.10 8.42
CA LYS A 275 -24.85 -32.75 8.97
C LYS A 275 -24.93 -32.69 10.50
N ALA A 276 -23.79 -32.61 11.18
CA ALA A 276 -23.68 -32.61 12.64
C ALA A 276 -23.53 -31.20 13.25
N LYS A 277 -23.27 -30.17 12.44
CA LYS A 277 -22.95 -28.82 12.92
C LYS A 277 -23.60 -27.76 12.03
N ALA A 278 -24.55 -27.04 12.60
CA ALA A 278 -25.16 -25.87 11.96
C ALA A 278 -24.25 -24.65 12.07
N PHE A 279 -24.41 -23.71 11.13
CA PHE A 279 -23.72 -22.42 11.15
C PHE A 279 -24.11 -21.58 12.38
N SER A 280 -23.14 -20.85 12.93
CA SER A 280 -23.34 -19.90 14.02
C SER A 280 -22.58 -18.60 13.74
N ALA A 281 -23.32 -17.53 13.42
CA ALA A 281 -22.73 -16.22 13.18
C ALA A 281 -21.94 -15.67 14.37
N PRO A 282 -22.38 -15.81 15.64
CA PRO A 282 -21.57 -15.41 16.79
C PRO A 282 -20.25 -16.19 16.89
N ALA A 283 -20.25 -17.48 16.58
CA ALA A 283 -19.02 -18.28 16.59
C ALA A 283 -18.07 -17.85 15.47
N ALA A 284 -18.59 -17.55 14.27
CA ALA A 284 -17.80 -17.08 13.14
C ALA A 284 -17.13 -15.73 13.45
N GLU A 285 -17.86 -14.82 14.09
CA GLU A 285 -17.34 -13.54 14.56
C GLU A 285 -16.22 -13.71 15.59
N GLU A 286 -16.37 -14.62 16.54
CA GLU A 286 -15.34 -14.88 17.54
C GLU A 286 -14.10 -15.58 16.95
N ALA A 287 -14.28 -16.47 15.98
CA ALA A 287 -13.17 -17.08 15.26
C ALA A 287 -12.40 -16.05 14.41
N HIS A 288 -13.12 -15.15 13.74
CA HIS A 288 -12.53 -14.05 12.98
C HIS A 288 -11.70 -13.12 13.87
N LYS A 289 -12.21 -12.71 15.03
CA LYS A 289 -11.45 -11.89 15.99
C LYS A 289 -10.16 -12.56 16.45
N ARG A 290 -10.19 -13.87 16.71
CA ARG A 290 -8.99 -14.63 17.11
C ARG A 290 -7.98 -14.71 15.96
N MET A 291 -8.45 -14.87 14.72
CA MET A 291 -7.59 -14.83 13.54
C MET A 291 -6.94 -13.45 13.34
N ASP A 292 -7.73 -12.37 13.45
CA ASP A 292 -7.24 -11.00 13.35
C ASP A 292 -6.17 -10.71 14.42
N ALA A 293 -6.43 -11.11 15.67
CA ALA A 293 -5.48 -10.98 16.77
C ALA A 293 -4.17 -11.76 16.54
N ALA A 294 -4.23 -12.96 15.95
CA ALA A 294 -3.03 -13.74 15.63
C ALA A 294 -2.16 -13.04 14.56
N CYS A 295 -2.79 -12.48 13.52
CA CYS A 295 -2.10 -11.66 12.52
C CYS A 295 -1.42 -10.44 13.17
N LEU A 296 -2.15 -9.68 14.00
CA LEU A 296 -1.63 -8.49 14.67
C LEU A 296 -0.48 -8.82 15.64
N SER A 297 -0.55 -9.93 16.38
CA SER A 297 0.50 -10.36 17.30
C SER A 297 1.84 -10.65 16.60
N CYS A 298 1.80 -11.28 15.41
CA CYS A 298 3.00 -11.52 14.61
C CYS A 298 3.52 -10.22 13.97
N HIS A 299 2.62 -9.43 13.38
CA HIS A 299 2.97 -8.18 12.73
C HIS A 299 3.59 -7.17 13.68
N ALA A 300 3.06 -7.02 14.90
CA ALA A 300 3.61 -6.10 15.90
C ALA A 300 5.11 -6.30 16.17
N VAL A 301 5.61 -7.54 16.09
CA VAL A 301 7.02 -7.89 16.34
C VAL A 301 7.84 -7.88 15.06
N TYR A 302 7.34 -8.52 14.00
CA TYR A 302 8.15 -8.83 12.83
C TYR A 302 7.94 -7.90 11.64
N ARG A 303 6.81 -7.18 11.62
CA ARG A 303 6.49 -6.19 10.59
C ARG A 303 6.69 -4.78 11.15
N ASP A 304 5.96 -4.45 12.22
CA ASP A 304 5.72 -3.09 12.69
C ASP A 304 6.72 -2.63 13.76
N ALA A 305 7.52 -3.52 14.36
CA ALA A 305 8.53 -3.14 15.35
C ALA A 305 9.66 -2.29 14.74
N PRO A 306 10.28 -1.38 15.52
CA PRO A 306 11.37 -0.55 15.02
C PRO A 306 12.54 -1.41 14.54
N ALA A 307 13.14 -1.07 13.40
CA ALA A 307 14.22 -1.87 12.79
C ALA A 307 15.37 -2.20 13.79
N LYS A 308 15.71 -1.28 14.70
CA LYS A 308 16.75 -1.46 15.74
C LYS A 308 16.45 -2.52 16.80
N LYS A 309 15.24 -3.10 16.83
CA LYS A 309 14.84 -4.18 17.76
C LYS A 309 14.83 -5.57 17.12
N LYS A 310 15.01 -5.69 15.80
CA LYS A 310 14.90 -6.99 15.10
C LYS A 310 16.18 -7.84 15.13
N ASP A 311 17.32 -7.24 15.51
CA ASP A 311 18.63 -7.90 15.66
C ASP A 311 18.95 -8.33 17.11
N ARG A 312 17.95 -8.38 18.00
CA ARG A 312 18.07 -8.86 19.38
C ARG A 312 17.15 -10.03 19.61
#